data_AF-A0A7X2MUA7-F1
#
_entry.id   AF-A0A7X2MUA7-F1
#
_cell.length_a   1.000
_cell.length_b   1.000
_cell.length_c   1.000
_cell.angle_alpha   90.00
_cell.angle_beta   90.00
_cell.angle_gamma   90.00
#
_symmetry.space_group_name_H-M   'P 1'
#
loop_
_entity.id
_entity.type
_entity.pdbx_description
1 polymer ?
#
loop_
_entity_poly.entity_id
_entity_poly.type
_entity_poly.pdbx_seq_one_letter_code
_entity_poly.pdbx_strand_id
1 'polypeptide(L)'
;LAGIVAKHYAQQQILPRDVVLAHERGEIHYHDLDYSPFFPMFNCMLIDLKGMLTNGFKMGNAEIEPPKSIATATAVTAQIIAQVAS
;
A
#
# COMPACT_ATOMS: atom_id res chain seq x y z
N LEU A 1 5.43 13.67 8.93
CA LEU A 1 4.39 13.95 9.93
C LEU A 1 3.43 12.78 10.11
N ALA A 2 2.77 12.30 9.04
CA ALA A 2 1.82 11.18 9.11
C ALA A 2 2.36 9.93 9.85
N GLY A 3 3.56 9.45 9.51
CA GLY A 3 4.13 8.26 10.14
C GLY A 3 4.39 8.37 11.65
N ILE A 4 4.77 9.56 12.14
CA ILE A 4 4.97 9.80 13.58
C ILE A 4 3.62 9.75 14.31
N VAL A 5 2.59 10.38 13.72
CA VAL A 5 1.23 10.37 14.28
C VAL A 5 0.66 8.95 14.28
N ALA A 6 0.81 8.22 13.17
CA ALA A 6 0.36 6.85 13.03
C ALA A 6 1.02 5.93 14.06
N LYS A 7 2.35 5.97 14.19
CA LYS A 7 3.10 5.19 15.19
C LYS A 7 2.63 5.52 16.61
N HIS A 8 2.53 6.81 16.95
CA HIS A 8 2.10 7.22 18.28
C HIS A 8 0.67 6.72 18.59
N TYR A 9 -0.27 6.93 17.67
CA TYR A 9 -1.65 6.50 17.87
C TYR A 9 -1.77 4.97 17.96
N ALA A 10 -1.06 4.24 17.09
CA ALA A 10 -1.01 2.78 17.12
C ALA A 10 -0.54 2.26 18.49
N GLN A 11 0.58 2.79 19.01
CA GLN A 11 1.15 2.35 20.28
C GLN A 11 0.30 2.74 21.50
N GLN A 12 -0.41 3.87 21.45
CA GLN A 12 -1.17 4.38 22.60
C GLN A 12 -2.62 3.92 22.62
N GLN A 13 -3.24 3.66 21.46
CA GLN A 13 -4.70 3.50 21.35
C GLN A 13 -5.14 2.20 20.68
N ILE A 14 -4.28 1.51 19.90
CA ILE A 14 -4.71 0.35 19.09
C ILE A 14 -4.03 -0.95 19.54
N LEU A 15 -2.71 -0.95 19.66
CA LEU A 15 -1.96 -2.17 19.93
C LEU A 15 -2.04 -2.58 21.41
N PRO A 16 -2.10 -3.89 21.71
CA PRO A 16 -1.95 -4.39 23.07
C PRO A 16 -0.63 -3.92 23.72
N ARG A 17 -0.69 -3.59 25.01
CA ARG A 17 0.44 -2.96 25.71
C ARG A 17 1.69 -3.85 25.78
N ASP A 18 1.50 -5.15 25.93
CA ASP A 18 2.56 -6.16 25.94
C ASP A 18 3.29 -6.23 24.59
N VAL A 19 2.55 -6.19 23.47
CA VAL A 19 3.13 -6.13 22.12
C VAL A 19 3.98 -4.86 21.93
N VAL A 20 3.47 -3.71 22.39
CA VAL A 20 4.20 -2.43 22.31
C VAL A 20 5.51 -2.50 23.09
N LEU A 21 5.47 -3.01 24.32
CA LEU A 21 6.66 -3.12 25.17
C LEU A 21 7.70 -4.09 24.59
N ALA A 22 7.27 -5.24 24.08
CA ALA A 22 8.17 -6.19 23.42
C ALA A 22 8.85 -5.57 22.19
N HIS A 23 8.11 -4.77 21.41
CA HIS A 23 8.67 -4.03 20.29
C HIS A 23 9.69 -2.96 20.72
N GLU A 24 9.36 -2.16 21.74
CA GLU A 24 10.24 -1.08 22.24
C GLU A 24 11.53 -1.61 22.86
N ARG A 25 11.50 -2.82 23.44
CA ARG A 25 12.68 -3.51 23.99
C ARG A 25 13.50 -4.25 22.93
N GLY A 26 12.99 -4.36 21.70
CA GLY A 26 13.63 -5.11 20.62
C GLY A 26 13.50 -6.63 20.74
N GLU A 27 12.56 -7.12 21.56
CA GLU A 27 12.23 -8.55 21.68
C GLU A 27 11.47 -9.04 20.44
N ILE A 28 10.64 -8.16 19.86
CA ILE A 28 9.98 -8.37 18.56
C ILE A 28 10.12 -7.12 17.68
N HIS A 29 9.85 -7.26 16.39
CA HIS A 29 9.78 -6.13 15.47
C HIS A 29 8.42 -6.10 14.76
N TYR A 30 7.56 -5.15 15.16
CA TYR A 30 6.33 -4.87 14.44
C TYR A 30 6.69 -4.05 13.19
N HIS A 31 6.54 -4.66 12.02
CA HIS A 31 6.84 -4.03 10.74
C HIS A 31 5.80 -2.95 10.39
N ASP A 32 6.24 -1.90 9.69
CA ASP A 32 5.38 -0.84 9.13
C ASP A 32 4.49 -0.14 10.18
N LEU A 33 5.00 0.01 11.42
CA LEU A 33 4.27 0.63 12.54
C LEU A 33 3.89 2.10 12.31
N ASP A 34 4.57 2.77 11.39
CA ASP A 34 4.24 4.11 10.92
C ASP A 34 3.11 4.13 9.87
N TYR A 35 2.57 2.97 9.50
CA TYR A 35 1.41 2.80 8.63
C TYR A 35 0.31 1.98 9.31
N SER A 36 0.60 0.72 9.65
CA SER A 36 -0.32 -0.22 10.29
C SER A 36 -0.15 -0.24 11.81
N PRO A 37 -1.22 -0.44 12.60
CA PRO A 37 -2.63 -0.63 12.22
C PRO A 37 -3.44 0.67 12.08
N PHE A 38 -2.79 1.84 12.14
CA PHE A 38 -3.51 3.11 12.10
C PHE A 38 -4.22 3.34 10.76
N PHE A 39 -3.56 3.03 9.65
CA PHE A 39 -4.15 2.97 8.32
C PHE A 39 -4.40 1.51 7.93
N PRO A 40 -5.55 1.19 7.29
CA PRO A 40 -5.88 -0.16 6.83
C PRO A 40 -5.17 -0.47 5.50
N MET A 41 -3.87 -0.23 5.43
CA MET A 41 -3.03 -0.56 4.27
C MET A 41 -2.48 -1.97 4.40
N PHE A 42 -2.43 -2.68 3.28
CA PHE A 42 -1.76 -3.98 3.18
C PHE A 42 -0.30 -3.79 2.82
N ASN A 43 0.52 -4.83 3.04
CA ASN A 43 1.95 -4.81 2.72
C ASN A 43 2.18 -4.92 1.20
N CYS A 44 2.28 -6.15 0.69
CA CYS A 44 2.61 -6.41 -0.70
C CYS A 44 1.48 -7.18 -1.40
N MET A 45 1.45 -7.10 -2.73
CA MET A 45 0.56 -7.91 -3.56
C MET A 45 1.15 -8.18 -4.95
N LEU A 46 0.58 -9.17 -5.65
CA LEU A 46 0.79 -9.35 -7.08
C LEU A 46 -0.33 -8.63 -7.84
N ILE A 47 0.04 -7.69 -8.69
CA ILE A 47 -0.90 -6.89 -9.47
C ILE A 47 -1.42 -7.73 -10.64
N ASP A 48 -2.75 -7.82 -10.80
CA ASP A 48 -3.38 -8.47 -11.96
C ASP A 48 -3.35 -7.58 -13.21
N LEU A 49 -2.15 -7.37 -13.75
CA LEU A 49 -1.98 -6.60 -14.98
C LEU A 49 -2.72 -7.22 -16.17
N LYS A 50 -2.85 -8.55 -16.22
CA LYS A 50 -3.56 -9.22 -17.31
C LYS A 50 -5.03 -8.81 -17.32
N GLY A 51 -5.71 -8.91 -16.18
CA GLY A 51 -7.11 -8.50 -16.07
C GLY A 51 -7.31 -7.02 -16.38
N MET A 52 -6.47 -6.16 -15.79
CA MET A 52 -6.55 -4.70 -15.98
C MET A 52 -6.33 -4.28 -17.44
N LEU A 53 -5.31 -4.82 -18.11
CA LEU A 53 -4.99 -4.45 -19.50
C LEU A 53 -5.91 -5.11 -20.53
N THR A 54 -6.58 -6.22 -20.18
CA THR A 54 -7.52 -6.90 -21.09
C THR A 54 -8.92 -6.28 -21.06
N ASN A 55 -9.39 -5.90 -19.86
CA ASN A 55 -10.78 -5.47 -19.66
C ASN A 55 -10.94 -3.95 -19.56
N GLY A 56 -9.82 -3.22 -19.49
CA GLY A 56 -9.84 -1.82 -19.09
C GLY A 56 -10.07 -1.66 -17.59
N PHE A 57 -9.83 -0.46 -17.07
CA PHE A 57 -9.98 -0.14 -15.65
C PHE A 57 -10.06 1.39 -15.45
N LYS A 58 -10.46 1.83 -14.26
CA LYS A 58 -10.43 3.26 -13.90
C LYS A 58 -9.17 3.57 -13.09
N MET A 59 -8.47 4.64 -13.46
CA MET A 59 -7.30 5.15 -12.75
C MET A 59 -7.48 6.63 -12.44
N GLY A 60 -7.64 6.97 -11.16
CA GLY A 60 -8.05 8.30 -10.75
C GLY A 60 -9.38 8.70 -11.41
N ASN A 61 -9.34 9.72 -12.26
CA ASN A 61 -10.50 10.19 -13.02
C ASN A 61 -10.57 9.66 -14.47
N ALA A 62 -9.57 8.88 -14.90
CA ALA A 62 -9.50 8.37 -16.27
C ALA A 62 -10.05 6.94 -16.37
N GLU A 63 -10.85 6.68 -17.40
CA GLU A 63 -11.17 5.34 -17.86
C GLU A 63 -10.10 4.91 -18.86
N ILE A 64 -9.38 3.85 -18.53
CA ILE A 64 -8.30 3.29 -19.33
C ILE A 64 -8.87 2.13 -20.14
N GLU A 65 -8.87 2.28 -21.46
CA GLU A 65 -9.21 1.21 -22.40
C GLU A 65 -8.02 0.24 -22.59
N PRO A 66 -8.27 -0.98 -23.09
CA PRO A 66 -7.21 -1.92 -23.47
C PRO A 66 -6.17 -1.29 -24.42
N PRO A 67 -4.87 -1.36 -24.10
CA PRO A 67 -3.84 -0.70 -24.89
C PRO A 67 -3.68 -1.35 -26.27
N LYS A 68 -3.52 -0.52 -27.30
CA LYS A 68 -3.37 -0.96 -28.71
C LYS A 68 -1.91 -1.02 -29.18
N SER A 69 -0.95 -0.82 -28.27
CA SER A 69 0.48 -0.91 -28.54
C SER A 69 1.25 -1.31 -27.29
N ILE A 70 2.44 -1.90 -27.46
CA ILE A 70 3.33 -2.24 -26.34
C ILE A 70 3.79 -1.00 -25.58
N ALA A 71 4.06 0.11 -26.27
CA ALA A 71 4.46 1.36 -25.65
C ALA A 71 3.36 1.93 -24.72
N THR A 72 2.10 1.84 -25.15
CA THR A 72 0.97 2.24 -24.31
C THR A 72 0.82 1.28 -23.11
N ALA A 73 0.93 -0.03 -23.33
CA ALA A 73 0.80 -1.02 -22.25
C ALA A 73 1.86 -0.83 -21.15
N THR A 74 3.11 -0.57 -21.53
CA THR A 74 4.20 -0.32 -20.55
C THR A 74 4.03 1.02 -19.84
N ALA A 75 3.59 2.07 -20.54
CA ALA A 75 3.31 3.37 -19.93
C ALA A 75 2.16 3.30 -18.91
N VAL A 76 1.09 2.56 -19.21
CA VAL A 76 -0.02 2.32 -18.28
C VAL A 76 0.45 1.46 -17.10
N THR A 77 1.27 0.44 -17.34
CA THR A 77 1.84 -0.40 -16.27
C THR A 77 2.68 0.43 -15.28
N ALA A 78 3.51 1.35 -15.77
CA ALA A 78 4.28 2.24 -14.90
C ALA A 78 3.38 3.12 -14.01
N GLN A 79 2.25 3.58 -14.55
CA GLN A 79 1.26 4.35 -13.78
C GLN A 79 0.54 3.49 -12.74
N ILE A 80 0.18 2.25 -13.08
CA ILE A 80 -0.41 1.29 -12.12
C ILE A 80 0.54 1.07 -10.94
N ILE A 81 1.83 0.82 -11.22
CA ILE A 81 2.85 0.62 -10.17
C ILE A 81 2.92 1.86 -9.26
N ALA A 82 2.95 3.06 -9.84
CA ALA A 82 3.00 4.29 -9.06
C ALA A 82 1.76 4.48 -8.16
N GLN A 83 0.58 4.05 -8.59
CA GLN A 83 -0.67 4.16 -7.80
C GLN A 83 -0.82 3.06 -6.73
N VAL A 84 -0.24 1.87 -6.94
CA VAL A 84 -0.28 0.79 -5.94
C VAL A 84 0.74 1.02 -4.83
N ALA A 85 1.88 1.63 -5.15
CA ALA A 85 2.94 1.91 -4.19
C ALA A 85 2.74 3.20 -3.36
N SER A 86 1.79 4.07 -3.76
CA SER A 86 1.56 5.38 -3.16
C SER A 86 0.67 5.36 -1.93
#